data_AF-A0A7C7E920-F1
#
_entry.id   AF-A0A7C7E920-F1
#
_cell.length_a   1.000
_cell.length_b   1.000
_cell.length_c   1.000
_cell.angle_alpha   90.00
_cell.angle_beta   90.00
_cell.angle_gamma   90.00
#
_symmetry.space_group_name_H-M   'P 1'
#
loop_
_entity.id
_entity.type
_entity.pdbx_description
1 polymer ?
#
loop_
_entity_poly.entity_id
_entity_poly.type
_entity_poly.pdbx_seq_one_letter_code
_entity_poly.pdbx_strand_id
1 'polypeptide(L)' 'YDANTNSHPHLVCLGCGKVEDLDESVLQNLIEEVKKHTDYKLVEQKLYFYGYCPACQKELSN' A
#
# COMPACT_ATOMS: atom_id res chain seq x y z
N TYR A 1 -6.14 -18.74 -16.46
CA TYR A 1 -5.22 -18.07 -15.52
C TYR A 1 -6.00 -16.94 -14.89
N ASP A 2 -6.52 -17.14 -13.67
CA ASP A 2 -7.20 -16.10 -12.91
C ASP A 2 -6.16 -15.10 -12.42
N ALA A 3 -5.91 -14.08 -13.24
CA ALA A 3 -5.17 -12.90 -12.83
C ALA A 3 -6.12 -12.06 -11.97
N ASN A 4 -6.15 -12.34 -10.67
CA ASN A 4 -6.77 -11.43 -9.73
C ASN A 4 -5.91 -10.15 -9.72
N THR A 5 -6.20 -9.22 -10.64
CA THR A 5 -5.52 -7.94 -10.81
C THR A 5 -5.98 -6.92 -9.77
N ASN A 6 -6.36 -7.38 -8.58
CA ASN A 6 -6.68 -6.48 -7.49
C ASN A 6 -5.37 -5.83 -7.05
N SER A 7 -5.29 -4.52 -7.26
CA SER A 7 -4.12 -3.72 -6.95
C SER A 7 -4.07 -3.55 -5.43
N HIS A 8 -3.49 -4.54 -4.75
CA HIS A 8 -3.31 -4.47 -3.31
C HIS A 8 -2.14 -3.53 -2.99
N PRO A 9 -2.29 -2.60 -2.03
CA PRO A 9 -1.18 -1.80 -1.54
C PRO A 9 -0.10 -2.69 -0.92
N HIS A 10 1.14 -2.52 -1.37
CA HIS A 10 2.29 -3.27 -0.86
C HIS A 10 3.02 -2.43 0.19
N LEU A 11 3.13 -2.93 1.42
CA LEU A 11 4.03 -2.40 2.44
C LEU A 11 5.36 -3.15 2.41
N VAL A 12 6.43 -2.47 2.06
CA VAL A 12 7.77 -3.04 1.90
C VAL A 12 8.67 -2.60 3.04
N CYS A 13 9.28 -3.58 3.72
CA CYS A 13 10.31 -3.34 4.73
C CYS A 13 11.64 -3.02 4.06
N LEU A 14 12.22 -1.85 4.34
CA LEU A 14 13.53 -1.43 3.86
C LEU A 14 14.69 -2.17 4.56
N GLY A 15 14.45 -2.74 5.74
CA GLY A 15 15.47 -3.48 6.50
C GLY A 15 15.68 -4.91 6.00
N CYS A 16 14.59 -5.64 5.76
CA CYS A 16 14.65 -7.07 5.40
C CYS A 16 13.99 -7.41 4.06
N GLY A 17 13.41 -6.45 3.35
CA GLY A 17 12.71 -6.67 2.08
C GLY A 17 11.36 -7.38 2.21
N LYS A 18 10.87 -7.63 3.44
CA LYS A 18 9.55 -8.24 3.67
C LYS A 18 8.46 -7.38 3.02
N VAL A 19 7.54 -8.02 2.30
CA VAL A 19 6.38 -7.38 1.70
C VAL A 19 5.11 -7.86 2.42
N GLU A 20 4.25 -6.92 2.81
CA GLU A 20 2.97 -7.20 3.45
C GLU A 20 1.85 -6.54 2.64
N ASP A 21 0.81 -7.31 2.32
CA ASP A 21 -0.38 -6.81 1.67
C ASP A 21 -1.23 -6.05 2.68
N LEU A 22 -1.60 -4.81 2.33
CA LEU A 22 -2.52 -4.01 3.12
C LEU A 22 -3.95 -4.20 2.61
N ASP A 23 -4.90 -4.18 3.54
CA ASP A 23 -6.32 -4.28 3.22
C ASP A 23 -6.76 -3.06 2.39
N GLU A 24 -7.51 -3.31 1.31
CA GLU A 24 -7.96 -2.28 0.38
C GLU A 24 -8.94 -1.28 1.03
N SER A 25 -9.61 -1.67 2.12
CA SER A 25 -10.45 -0.78 2.94
C SER A 25 -9.69 0.44 3.47
N VAL A 26 -8.38 0.32 3.71
CA VAL A 26 -7.53 1.42 4.17
C VAL A 26 -7.47 2.55 3.14
N LEU A 27 -7.63 2.23 1.85
CA LEU A 27 -7.52 3.17 0.74
C LEU A 27 -8.85 3.75 0.27
N GLN A 28 -10.00 3.20 0.70
CA GLN A 28 -11.30 3.65 0.21
C GLN A 28 -11.51 5.15 0.43
N ASN A 29 -11.19 5.65 1.63
CA ASN A 29 -11.31 7.07 1.96
C ASN A 29 -10.42 7.95 1.06
N LEU A 30 -9.22 7.49 0.71
CA LEU A 30 -8.31 8.22 -0.17
C LEU A 30 -8.88 8.31 -1.59
N ILE A 31 -9.40 7.20 -2.12
CA ILE A 31 -10.00 7.15 -3.45
C ILE A 31 -11.21 8.09 -3.53
N GLU A 32 -12.04 8.12 -2.48
CA GLU A 32 -13.17 9.04 -2.42
C GLU A 32 -12.74 10.50 -2.44
N GLU A 33 -11.72 10.88 -1.68
CA GLU A 33 -11.20 12.25 -1.71
C GLU A 33 -10.64 12.61 -3.09
N VAL A 34 -9.88 11.72 -3.75
CA VAL A 34 -9.37 11.99 -5.11
C VAL A 34 -10.50 12.22 -6.10
N LYS A 35 -11.61 11.45 -6.00
CA LYS A 35 -12.80 11.66 -6.83
C LYS A 35 -13.54 12.96 -6.53
N LYS A 36 -13.47 13.47 -5.29
CA LYS A 36 -14.11 14.74 -4.92
C LYS A 36 -13.32 15.96 -5.39
N HIS A 37 -11.99 15.88 -5.36
CA HIS A 37 -11.10 16.99 -5.70
C HIS A 37 -10.67 17.01 -7.17
N THR A 38 -11.05 16.01 -7.96
CA THR A 38 -10.64 15.89 -9.35
C THR A 38 -11.76 15.37 -10.24
N ASP A 39 -11.81 15.83 -11.49
CA ASP A 39 -12.75 15.34 -12.50
C ASP A 39 -12.21 14.12 -13.28
N TYR A 40 -11.13 13.49 -12.79
CA TYR A 40 -10.54 12.35 -13.47
C TYR A 40 -11.38 11.09 -13.30
N LYS A 41 -11.55 10.35 -14.39
CA LYS A 41 -12.00 8.96 -14.34
C LYS A 41 -10.84 8.08 -13.90
N LEU A 42 -10.85 7.65 -12.63
CA LEU A 42 -9.85 6.71 -12.11
C LEU A 42 -9.93 5.37 -12.84
N VAL A 43 -8.81 4.94 -13.42
CA VAL A 43 -8.69 3.67 -14.17
C VAL A 43 -7.83 2.65 -13.42
N GLU A 44 -6.79 3.11 -12.71
CA GLU A 44 -5.88 2.29 -11.94
C GLU A 44 -5.36 3.09 -10.74
N GLN A 45 -5.00 2.40 -9.66
CA GLN A 45 -4.25 2.94 -8.53
C GLN A 45 -3.07 2.01 -8.22
N LYS A 46 -1.90 2.59 -7.92
CA LYS A 46 -0.71 1.86 -7.48
C LYS A 46 -0.13 2.58 -6.29
N LEU A 47 -0.07 1.91 -5.15
CA LEU A 47 0.41 2.47 -3.89
C LEU A 47 1.46 1.55 -3.28
N TYR A 48 2.62 2.13 -2.99
CA TYR A 48 3.74 1.48 -2.35
C TYR A 48 4.05 2.22 -1.06
N PHE A 49 3.99 1.51 0.06
CA PHE A 49 4.41 2.00 1.35
C PHE A 49 5.77 1.41 1.66
N TYR A 50 6.68 2.24 2.16
CA TYR A 50 8.02 1.80 2.55
C TYR A 50 8.23 2.13 4.02
N GLY A 51 8.70 1.15 4.79
CA GLY A 51 8.91 1.32 6.22
C GLY A 51 9.85 0.26 6.77
N TYR A 52 9.86 0.07 8.08
CA TYR A 52 10.58 -1.01 8.73
C TYR A 52 9.57 -1.91 9.45
N CYS A 53 9.67 -3.23 9.26
CA CYS A 53 8.80 -4.17 9.96
C CYS A 53 9.15 -4.20 11.47
N PRO A 54 8.26 -4.70 12.35
CA PRO A 54 8.50 -4.71 13.80
C PRO A 54 9.79 -5.42 14.21
N ALA A 55 10.26 -6.40 13.42
CA ALA A 55 11.54 -7.06 13.65
C ALA A 55 12.73 -6.10 13.38
N CYS A 56 12.77 -5.46 12.22
CA CYS A 56 13.83 -4.50 11.89
C CYS A 56 13.78 -3.24 12.77
N GLN A 57 12.60 -2.82 13.21
CA GLN A 57 12.48 -1.70 14.15
C GLN A 57 13.14 -2.02 15.50
N LYS A 58 13.03 -3.26 15.99
CA LYS A 58 13.71 -3.70 17.22
C LYS A 58 15.24 -3.72 17.06
N GLU A 59 15.73 -4.06 15.87
CA GLU A 59 17.17 -4.02 15.57
C GLU A 59 17.72 -2.61 15.45
N LEU A 60 16.92 -1.64 14.98
CA LEU A 60 17.32 -0.23 14.87
C LEU A 60 17.41 0.50 16.22
N SER A 61 16.78 -0.04 17.27
CA SER A 61 16.77 0.55 18.62
C SER A 61 17.89 0.04 19.54
N ASN A 62 18.81 -0.77 19.02
CA ASN A 62 20.00 -1.30 19.71
C ASN A 62 21.28 -0.70 19.12
#